data_AF-A0A8H6XDU2-F1
#
_entry.id   AF-A0A8H6XDU2-F1
#
_cell.length_a   1.000
_cell.length_b   1.000
_cell.length_c   1.000
_cell.angle_alpha   90.00
_cell.angle_beta   90.00
_cell.angle_gamma   90.00
#
_symmetry.space_group_name_H-M   'P 1'
#
loop_
_entity.id
_entity.type
_entity.pdbx_description
1 polymer ?
#
loop_
_entity_poly.entity_id
_entity_poly.type
_entity_poly.pdbx_seq_one_letter_code
_entity_poly.pdbx_strand_id
1 'polypeptide(L)'
;MADAVKKQLELSIRPITSGEYDRTIFYSGFFEKLEGMTMTKGLPVPDAFRTGLISSTVFLRMGRTVREANIATEPIRRTSAAYLEAWEMLKSVTPPEHWGVYADDRAYFTDLATAYRAELKDLYDAGLRHRAAATDGVDLEELFDLYLWALNEAVRDRPADMHIGFHTCRGNTVHFHDILKGSYESIAEKMFTQLNYDQFYLEYEDPERDGSFAPLRFLPQGKSVVLGIVSTKIGELEDIDMLEARVREAAEIIAKGQGRSVEEVLEDTLAVSPQCGFASVNVNAGKGVTEEIMWAKLVLLRDLARRLWKDAI
;
A
#
# COMPACT_ATOMS: atom_id res chain seq x y z
N MET A 1 13.29 12.38 8.69
CA MET A 1 12.66 11.26 9.43
C MET A 1 12.42 11.57 10.90
N ALA A 2 13.46 11.80 11.73
CA ALA A 2 13.28 12.02 13.17
C ALA A 2 12.29 13.17 13.49
N ASP A 3 12.39 14.29 12.78
CA ASP A 3 11.45 15.42 12.94
C ASP A 3 10.02 15.05 12.57
N ALA A 4 9.83 14.24 11.52
CA ALA A 4 8.51 13.75 11.13
C ALA A 4 7.92 12.79 12.17
N VAL A 5 8.73 11.92 12.78
CA VAL A 5 8.30 11.03 13.88
C VAL A 5 7.93 11.85 15.10
N LYS A 6 8.79 12.80 15.50
CA LYS A 6 8.52 13.73 16.60
C LYS A 6 7.21 14.48 16.37
N LYS A 7 6.99 14.98 15.16
CA LYS A 7 5.78 15.74 14.83
C LYS A 7 4.51 14.88 14.85
N GLN A 8 4.56 13.65 14.34
CA GLN A 8 3.46 12.70 14.45
C GLN A 8 3.12 12.41 15.93
N LEU A 9 4.12 12.20 16.78
CA LEU A 9 3.93 12.01 18.22
C LEU A 9 3.33 13.23 18.91
N GLU A 10 3.87 14.43 18.67
CA GLU A 10 3.37 15.71 19.21
C GLU A 10 1.90 15.95 18.85
N LEU A 11 1.52 15.56 17.63
CA LEU A 11 0.16 15.72 17.12
C LEU A 11 -0.74 14.52 17.42
N SER A 12 -0.25 13.49 18.10
CA SER A 12 -1.01 12.24 18.35
C SER A 12 -1.56 11.62 17.05
N ILE A 13 -0.74 11.58 16.00
CA ILE A 13 -1.08 10.93 14.73
C ILE A 13 -0.61 9.48 14.79
N ARG A 14 -1.48 8.53 14.39
CA ARG A 14 -1.20 7.09 14.36
C ARG A 14 -1.68 6.47 13.04
N PRO A 15 -1.04 5.37 12.57
CA PRO A 15 0.22 4.80 13.07
C PRO A 15 1.42 5.72 12.77
N ILE A 16 2.51 5.57 13.53
CA ILE A 16 3.75 6.32 13.29
C ILE A 16 4.46 5.73 12.08
N THR A 17 4.85 6.57 11.14
CA THR A 17 5.61 6.17 9.94
C THR A 17 6.94 6.93 9.86
N SER A 18 7.89 6.40 9.09
CA SER A 18 9.12 7.15 8.77
C SER A 18 8.89 8.33 7.84
N GLY A 19 7.68 8.44 7.25
CA GLY A 19 7.38 9.32 6.12
C GLY A 19 8.15 8.96 4.84
N GLU A 20 8.85 7.81 4.83
CA GLU A 20 9.76 7.39 3.76
C GLU A 20 10.84 8.43 3.40
N TYR A 21 11.20 9.31 4.34
CA TYR A 21 12.26 10.32 4.14
C TYR A 21 13.65 9.71 3.89
N ASP A 22 13.82 8.42 4.16
CA ASP A 22 15.00 7.61 3.86
C ASP A 22 15.03 7.10 2.41
N ARG A 23 13.98 7.37 1.62
CA ARG A 23 13.78 6.85 0.26
C ARG A 23 13.51 7.95 -0.74
N THR A 24 13.91 7.72 -1.99
CA THR A 24 13.59 8.63 -3.12
C THR A 24 12.23 8.31 -3.75
N ILE A 25 11.81 7.06 -3.66
CA ILE A 25 10.49 6.55 -4.04
C ILE A 25 10.16 5.32 -3.18
N PHE A 26 8.88 5.05 -2.94
CA PHE A 26 8.43 4.05 -1.95
C PHE A 26 9.05 2.65 -2.08
N TYR A 27 9.35 2.21 -3.31
CA TYR A 27 10.00 0.92 -3.59
C TYR A 27 11.53 0.98 -3.73
N SER A 28 12.15 2.17 -3.68
CA SER A 28 13.60 2.31 -3.82
C SER A 28 14.34 1.55 -2.73
N GLY A 29 15.50 1.01 -3.08
CA GLY A 29 16.36 0.26 -2.17
C GLY A 29 15.98 -1.22 -2.05
N PHE A 30 14.81 -1.66 -2.52
CA PHE A 30 14.46 -3.08 -2.53
C PHE A 30 15.15 -3.81 -3.67
N PHE A 31 14.81 -3.45 -4.91
CA PHE A 31 15.33 -4.14 -6.09
C PHE A 31 16.83 -3.96 -6.26
N GLU A 32 17.38 -2.82 -5.83
CA GLU A 32 18.81 -2.52 -5.88
C GLU A 32 19.63 -3.38 -4.92
N LYS A 33 19.01 -3.92 -3.86
CA LYS A 33 19.66 -4.79 -2.87
C LYS A 33 19.43 -6.28 -3.14
N LEU A 34 18.70 -6.64 -4.20
CA LEU A 34 18.55 -8.02 -4.64
C LEU A 34 19.69 -8.40 -5.58
N GLU A 35 20.43 -9.46 -5.24
CA GLU A 35 21.36 -10.06 -6.19
C GLU A 35 20.60 -10.56 -7.41
N GLY A 36 21.24 -10.49 -8.56
CA GLY A 36 20.66 -10.85 -9.85
C GLY A 36 19.68 -9.83 -10.42
N MET A 37 19.40 -8.74 -9.70
CA MET A 37 18.79 -7.54 -10.26
C MET A 37 19.88 -6.53 -10.62
N THR A 38 19.76 -5.88 -11.78
CA THR A 38 20.69 -4.84 -12.21
C THR A 38 19.91 -3.64 -12.73
N MET A 39 20.23 -2.47 -12.21
CA MET A 39 19.74 -1.20 -12.75
C MET A 39 20.28 -1.02 -14.17
N THR A 40 19.39 -1.12 -15.15
CA THR A 40 19.74 -1.00 -16.56
C THR A 40 19.13 0.28 -17.12
N LYS A 41 19.98 1.10 -17.75
CA LYS A 41 19.59 2.36 -18.38
C LYS A 41 19.33 2.14 -19.87
N GLY A 42 18.51 3.01 -20.46
CA GLY A 42 18.31 3.02 -21.91
C GLY A 42 17.46 1.87 -22.44
N LEU A 43 16.64 1.23 -21.60
CA LEU A 43 15.78 0.14 -22.02
C LEU A 43 14.68 0.67 -22.95
N PRO A 44 14.49 0.11 -24.15
CA PRO A 44 13.51 0.60 -25.12
C PRO A 44 12.07 0.41 -24.61
N VAL A 45 11.25 1.44 -24.77
CA VAL A 45 9.79 1.34 -24.63
C VAL A 45 9.23 1.37 -26.05
N PRO A 46 8.46 0.36 -26.51
CA PRO A 46 7.76 -0.65 -25.72
C PRO A 46 8.55 -1.92 -25.37
N ASP A 47 9.58 -2.28 -26.12
CA ASP A 47 10.07 -3.67 -26.15
C ASP A 47 10.52 -4.26 -24.81
N ALA A 48 11.09 -3.44 -23.92
CA ALA A 48 11.55 -3.87 -22.61
C ALA A 48 10.49 -3.77 -21.50
N PHE A 49 9.29 -3.27 -21.80
CA PHE A 49 8.25 -2.97 -20.82
C PHE A 49 6.89 -3.48 -21.25
N ARG A 50 6.07 -3.88 -20.29
CA ARG A 50 4.65 -4.15 -20.55
C ARG A 50 3.97 -2.85 -20.99
N THR A 51 3.49 -2.83 -22.22
CA THR A 51 2.86 -1.67 -22.89
C THR A 51 1.47 -1.36 -22.38
N GLY A 52 0.79 -2.37 -21.83
CA GLY A 52 -0.49 -2.23 -21.12
C GLY A 52 -0.38 -1.65 -19.72
N LEU A 53 0.83 -1.50 -19.16
CA LEU A 53 1.02 -0.78 -17.92
C LEU A 53 0.95 0.72 -18.17
N ILE A 54 0.11 1.40 -17.39
CA ILE A 54 -0.15 2.83 -17.55
C ILE A 54 1.14 3.65 -17.48
N SER A 55 2.11 3.24 -16.66
CA SER A 55 3.42 3.90 -16.60
C SER A 55 4.17 3.88 -17.92
N SER A 56 4.11 2.79 -18.70
CA SER A 56 4.72 2.69 -20.02
C SER A 56 3.94 3.50 -21.06
N THR A 57 2.61 3.45 -21.01
CA THR A 57 1.72 4.22 -21.91
C THR A 57 1.92 5.72 -21.75
N VAL A 58 1.99 6.22 -20.52
CA VAL A 58 2.24 7.64 -20.23
C VAL A 58 3.64 8.06 -20.70
N PHE A 59 4.65 7.20 -20.50
CA PHE A 59 6.02 7.48 -20.92
C PHE A 59 6.14 7.64 -22.45
N LEU A 60 5.46 6.78 -23.22
CA LEU A 60 5.36 6.89 -24.67
C LEU A 60 4.63 8.18 -25.10
N ARG A 61 3.53 8.56 -24.42
CA ARG A 61 2.81 9.81 -24.70
C ARG A 61 3.66 11.05 -24.44
N MET A 62 4.64 10.98 -23.53
CA MET A 62 5.62 12.03 -23.29
C MET A 62 6.76 12.06 -24.32
N GLY A 63 6.69 11.27 -25.39
CA GLY A 63 7.71 11.21 -26.44
C GLY A 63 9.01 10.55 -26.00
N ARG A 64 9.02 9.86 -24.85
CA ARG A 64 10.21 9.17 -24.34
C ARG A 64 10.23 7.73 -24.82
N THR A 65 11.32 7.35 -25.46
CA THR A 65 11.49 6.03 -26.10
C THR A 65 12.38 5.08 -25.30
N VAL A 66 13.03 5.56 -24.23
CA VAL A 66 13.89 4.74 -23.36
C VAL A 66 13.72 5.07 -21.88
N ARG A 67 13.72 4.06 -21.02
CA ARG A 67 13.53 4.18 -19.56
C ARG A 67 14.58 3.35 -18.81
N GLU A 68 14.85 3.68 -17.55
CA GLU A 68 15.65 2.86 -16.65
C GLU A 68 14.76 1.94 -15.79
N ALA A 69 15.25 0.73 -15.52
CA ALA A 69 14.61 -0.21 -14.61
C ALA A 69 15.62 -1.21 -14.03
N ASN A 70 15.33 -1.69 -12.82
CA ASN A 70 15.97 -2.90 -12.31
C ASN A 70 15.38 -4.10 -13.05
N ILE A 71 16.21 -4.83 -13.77
CA ILE A 71 15.82 -6.07 -14.45
C ILE A 71 16.57 -7.24 -13.83
N ALA A 72 15.93 -8.40 -13.73
CA ALA A 72 16.65 -9.60 -13.36
C ALA A 72 17.53 -10.03 -14.54
N THR A 73 18.84 -9.99 -14.35
CA THR A 73 19.87 -10.45 -15.29
C THR A 73 20.37 -11.84 -14.92
N GLU A 74 20.20 -12.25 -13.67
CA GLU A 74 20.57 -13.54 -13.11
C GLU A 74 19.46 -14.05 -12.15
N PRO A 75 19.54 -15.30 -11.64
CA PRO A 75 18.64 -15.77 -10.60
C PRO A 75 18.64 -14.83 -9.38
N ILE A 76 17.45 -14.37 -8.99
CA ILE A 76 17.29 -13.39 -7.91
C ILE A 76 17.61 -14.04 -6.56
N ARG A 77 18.44 -13.37 -5.74
CA ARG A 77 18.70 -13.79 -4.35
C ARG A 77 18.64 -12.60 -3.41
N ARG A 78 18.12 -12.84 -2.21
CA ARG A 78 18.14 -11.88 -1.11
C ARG A 78 19.35 -12.17 -0.21
N THR A 79 20.30 -11.24 -0.16
CA THR A 79 21.49 -11.36 0.70
C THR A 79 21.46 -10.47 1.93
N SER A 80 20.60 -9.44 1.92
CA SER A 80 20.34 -8.60 3.08
C SER A 80 18.87 -8.19 3.14
N ALA A 81 18.44 -7.75 4.33
CA ALA A 81 17.13 -7.15 4.48
C ALA A 81 17.13 -5.74 3.90
N ALA A 82 16.39 -5.53 2.81
CA ALA A 82 16.42 -4.26 2.08
C ALA A 82 16.07 -3.04 2.94
N TYR A 83 15.13 -3.23 3.87
CA TYR A 83 14.53 -2.18 4.69
C TYR A 83 14.80 -2.32 6.18
N LEU A 84 15.63 -3.28 6.60
CA LEU A 84 15.93 -3.45 8.03
C LEU A 84 16.57 -2.19 8.61
N GLU A 85 17.57 -1.64 7.95
CA GLU A 85 18.26 -0.44 8.45
C GLU A 85 17.28 0.73 8.62
N ALA A 86 16.34 0.89 7.69
CA ALA A 86 15.27 1.89 7.80
C ALA A 86 14.33 1.59 8.98
N TRP A 87 14.01 0.31 9.21
CA TRP A 87 13.21 -0.13 10.35
C TRP A 87 13.92 0.08 11.69
N GLU A 88 15.19 -0.30 11.80
CA GLU A 88 16.04 -0.07 12.98
C GLU A 88 16.18 1.43 13.28
N MET A 89 16.30 2.25 12.23
CA MET A 89 16.34 3.70 12.38
C MET A 89 15.01 4.24 12.90
N LEU A 90 13.87 3.82 12.33
CA LEU A 90 12.54 4.19 12.81
C LEU A 90 12.34 3.77 14.27
N LYS A 91 12.74 2.54 14.61
CA LYS A 91 12.71 1.98 15.96
C LYS A 91 13.54 2.86 16.89
N SER A 92 14.78 3.20 16.55
CA SER A 92 15.67 4.03 17.39
C SER A 92 15.15 5.44 17.71
N VAL A 93 14.29 6.01 16.86
CA VAL A 93 13.69 7.34 17.08
C VAL A 93 12.26 7.27 17.62
N THR A 94 11.72 6.06 17.80
CA THR A 94 10.41 5.81 18.38
C THR A 94 10.61 5.28 19.81
N PRO A 95 9.86 5.73 20.82
CA PRO A 95 9.99 5.18 22.17
C PRO A 95 9.66 3.67 22.28
N PRO A 96 10.38 2.86 23.10
CA PRO A 96 10.19 1.41 23.22
C PRO A 96 8.79 0.94 23.62
N GLU A 97 8.05 1.74 24.37
CA GLU A 97 6.63 1.56 24.70
C GLU A 97 5.71 1.56 23.45
N HIS A 98 6.28 1.84 22.28
CA HIS A 98 5.63 1.76 20.97
C HIS A 98 6.29 0.70 20.05
N TRP A 99 7.18 -0.16 20.56
CA TRP A 99 7.85 -1.24 19.81
C TRP A 99 7.17 -2.61 20.06
N GLY A 100 7.09 -3.48 19.05
CA GLY A 100 6.55 -4.85 19.16
C GLY A 100 7.60 -5.99 19.13
N VAL A 101 7.53 -6.85 20.17
CA VAL A 101 7.65 -8.34 20.29
C VAL A 101 8.89 -9.24 20.02
N TYR A 102 10.02 -8.84 19.42
CA TYR A 102 11.24 -9.72 19.38
C TYR A 102 12.28 -9.37 20.45
N ALA A 103 12.98 -10.38 21.00
CA ALA A 103 13.98 -10.19 22.07
C ALA A 103 15.26 -9.46 21.59
N ASP A 104 15.77 -9.78 20.38
CA ASP A 104 16.83 -9.04 19.67
C ASP A 104 16.84 -9.33 18.16
N ASP A 105 17.59 -8.53 17.38
CA ASP A 105 17.61 -8.60 15.92
C ASP A 105 18.29 -9.88 15.40
N ARG A 106 19.17 -10.51 16.17
CA ARG A 106 19.85 -11.75 15.78
C ARG A 106 18.91 -12.95 15.89
N ALA A 107 18.05 -12.98 16.90
CA ALA A 107 16.96 -13.97 17.01
C ALA A 107 15.98 -13.81 15.82
N TYR A 108 15.61 -12.58 15.50
CA TYR A 108 14.76 -12.26 14.36
C TYR A 108 15.34 -12.69 12.99
N PHE A 109 16.62 -12.39 12.71
CA PHE A 109 17.23 -12.76 11.42
C PHE A 109 17.61 -14.22 11.28
N THR A 110 17.84 -14.91 12.39
CA THR A 110 18.16 -16.34 12.39
C THR A 110 16.92 -17.18 12.07
N ASP A 111 15.75 -16.78 12.56
CA ASP A 111 14.47 -17.44 12.23
C ASP A 111 14.05 -17.13 10.78
N LEU A 112 14.19 -15.87 10.35
CA LEU A 112 13.85 -15.43 9.00
C LEU A 112 14.69 -16.12 7.90
N ALA A 113 15.99 -16.36 8.15
CA ALA A 113 16.87 -17.03 7.20
C ALA A 113 16.66 -18.55 7.15
N THR A 114 16.09 -19.15 8.20
CA THR A 114 15.83 -20.59 8.28
C THR A 114 14.56 -20.96 7.51
N ALA A 115 13.51 -20.14 7.59
CA ALA A 115 12.27 -20.32 6.84
C ALA A 115 12.48 -20.20 5.30
N TYR A 116 13.23 -19.18 4.85
CA TYR A 116 13.48 -18.96 3.41
C TYR A 116 14.27 -20.08 2.71
N ARG A 117 15.09 -20.84 3.46
CA ARG A 117 15.87 -21.95 2.90
C ARG A 117 15.05 -23.23 2.72
N ALA A 118 14.00 -23.42 3.52
CA ALA A 118 13.08 -24.55 3.34
C ALA A 118 12.22 -24.34 2.09
N GLU A 119 11.66 -23.13 1.93
CA GLU A 119 10.79 -22.77 0.80
C GLU A 119 11.51 -22.89 -0.56
N LEU A 120 12.73 -22.37 -0.68
CA LEU A 120 13.49 -22.45 -1.94
C LEU A 120 13.89 -23.89 -2.31
N LYS A 121 14.05 -24.75 -1.31
CA LYS A 121 14.37 -26.16 -1.54
C LYS A 121 13.14 -26.93 -2.01
N ASP A 122 11.97 -26.69 -1.42
CA ASP A 122 10.73 -27.36 -1.81
C ASP A 122 10.25 -26.91 -3.20
N LEU A 123 10.34 -25.61 -3.52
CA LEU A 123 10.04 -25.08 -4.85
C LEU A 123 11.00 -25.60 -5.94
N TYR A 124 12.27 -25.84 -5.57
CA TYR A 124 13.25 -26.42 -6.48
C TYR A 124 13.01 -27.93 -6.70
N ASP A 125 12.70 -28.68 -5.65
CA ASP A 125 12.36 -30.11 -5.70
C ASP A 125 11.04 -30.36 -6.44
N ALA A 126 10.12 -29.40 -6.42
CA ALA A 126 8.86 -29.41 -7.18
C ALA A 126 8.96 -28.91 -8.63
N GLY A 127 10.16 -28.51 -9.10
CA GLY A 127 10.43 -28.27 -10.53
C GLY A 127 10.29 -26.83 -11.04
N LEU A 128 10.30 -25.81 -10.18
CA LEU A 128 10.27 -24.40 -10.60
C LEU A 128 11.56 -23.99 -11.36
N ARG A 129 11.48 -23.52 -12.62
CA ARG A 129 12.66 -23.30 -13.50
C ARG A 129 12.60 -22.07 -14.48
N HIS A 130 12.02 -20.90 -14.12
CA HIS A 130 11.88 -19.60 -14.88
C HIS A 130 10.55 -19.41 -15.65
N ARG A 131 10.00 -18.22 -15.99
CA ARG A 131 10.06 -16.77 -15.60
C ARG A 131 8.90 -16.05 -16.37
N ALA A 132 8.28 -14.99 -15.84
CA ALA A 132 7.20 -14.27 -16.54
C ALA A 132 7.65 -13.02 -17.36
N ALA A 133 7.36 -13.04 -18.67
CA ALA A 133 7.17 -11.90 -19.61
C ALA A 133 6.27 -12.47 -20.76
N ALA A 134 5.28 -11.84 -21.40
CA ALA A 134 4.99 -10.48 -21.88
C ALA A 134 3.45 -10.28 -22.03
N THR A 135 2.97 -9.05 -22.33
CA THR A 135 1.54 -8.65 -22.29
C THR A 135 0.83 -8.47 -23.65
N ASP A 136 1.11 -9.30 -24.64
CA ASP A 136 0.24 -9.38 -25.83
C ASP A 136 -0.50 -10.74 -25.82
N GLY A 137 -1.83 -10.71 -25.76
CA GLY A 137 -2.67 -11.92 -25.66
C GLY A 137 -2.85 -12.47 -24.23
N VAL A 138 -2.62 -11.66 -23.20
CA VAL A 138 -2.78 -12.07 -21.79
C VAL A 138 -4.23 -11.98 -21.35
N ASP A 139 -4.76 -13.08 -20.83
CA ASP A 139 -6.03 -13.12 -20.12
C ASP A 139 -5.90 -12.29 -18.83
N LEU A 140 -6.73 -11.25 -18.70
CA LEU A 140 -6.69 -10.35 -17.55
C LEU A 140 -7.16 -11.04 -16.26
N GLU A 141 -8.02 -12.04 -16.37
CA GLU A 141 -8.50 -12.81 -15.23
C GLU A 141 -7.39 -13.74 -14.73
N GLU A 142 -6.72 -14.47 -15.63
CA GLU A 142 -5.56 -15.30 -15.26
C GLU A 142 -4.40 -14.46 -14.70
N LEU A 143 -4.18 -13.26 -15.25
CA LEU A 143 -3.18 -12.34 -14.74
C LEU A 143 -3.53 -11.83 -13.34
N PHE A 144 -4.80 -11.53 -13.10
CA PHE A 144 -5.27 -11.12 -11.79
C PHE A 144 -5.11 -12.26 -10.77
N ASP A 145 -5.46 -13.49 -11.14
CA ASP A 145 -5.26 -14.68 -10.30
C ASP A 145 -3.78 -14.94 -10.01
N LEU A 146 -2.91 -14.76 -11.00
CA LEU A 146 -1.47 -14.84 -10.79
C LEU A 146 -0.97 -13.79 -9.80
N TYR A 147 -1.52 -12.57 -9.84
CA TYR A 147 -1.17 -11.53 -8.86
C TYR A 147 -1.70 -11.84 -7.46
N LEU A 148 -2.94 -12.32 -7.34
CA LEU A 148 -3.50 -12.76 -6.05
C LEU A 148 -2.65 -13.88 -5.45
N TRP A 149 -2.30 -14.88 -6.25
CA TRP A 149 -1.37 -15.93 -5.86
C TRP A 149 -0.04 -15.34 -5.40
N ALA A 150 0.66 -14.56 -6.23
CA ALA A 150 1.97 -14.02 -5.88
C ALA A 150 1.97 -13.15 -4.61
N LEU A 151 0.90 -12.38 -4.38
CA LEU A 151 0.70 -11.59 -3.17
C LEU A 151 0.49 -12.49 -1.94
N ASN A 152 -0.31 -13.54 -2.07
CA ASN A 152 -0.51 -14.52 -1.00
C ASN A 152 0.77 -15.31 -0.70
N GLU A 153 1.54 -15.69 -1.71
CA GLU A 153 2.83 -16.36 -1.52
C GLU A 153 3.80 -15.47 -0.73
N ALA A 154 3.78 -14.16 -0.97
CA ALA A 154 4.64 -13.21 -0.25
C ALA A 154 4.31 -13.11 1.25
N VAL A 155 3.11 -13.52 1.68
CA VAL A 155 2.64 -13.43 3.07
C VAL A 155 2.22 -14.77 3.66
N ARG A 156 2.45 -15.88 2.95
CA ARG A 156 1.93 -17.22 3.27
C ARG A 156 2.33 -17.67 4.67
N ASP A 157 3.58 -17.39 5.04
CA ASP A 157 4.20 -17.79 6.30
C ASP A 157 4.26 -16.64 7.33
N ARG A 158 3.40 -15.63 7.20
CA ARG A 158 3.36 -14.52 8.14
C ARG A 158 3.06 -15.02 9.57
N PRO A 159 3.75 -14.51 10.60
CA PRO A 159 3.40 -14.79 11.99
C PRO A 159 1.96 -14.40 12.29
N ALA A 160 1.30 -15.15 13.19
CA ALA A 160 -0.12 -14.94 13.51
C ALA A 160 -0.41 -13.57 14.16
N ASP A 161 0.59 -12.96 14.79
CA ASP A 161 0.54 -11.63 15.39
C ASP A 161 1.02 -10.51 14.46
N MET A 162 1.42 -10.84 13.22
CA MET A 162 1.83 -9.87 12.21
C MET A 162 0.63 -9.40 11.39
N HIS A 163 0.23 -8.16 11.62
CA HIS A 163 -0.82 -7.51 10.85
C HIS A 163 -0.27 -6.96 9.52
N ILE A 164 -0.89 -7.36 8.39
CA ILE A 164 -0.45 -6.93 7.05
C ILE A 164 -1.56 -6.20 6.31
N GLY A 165 -1.26 -4.96 5.93
CA GLY A 165 -2.09 -4.11 5.09
C GLY A 165 -1.77 -4.24 3.60
N PHE A 166 -2.80 -4.19 2.76
CA PHE A 166 -2.70 -4.09 1.31
C PHE A 166 -3.23 -2.74 0.84
N HIS A 167 -2.39 -1.92 0.20
CA HIS A 167 -2.81 -0.63 -0.35
C HIS A 167 -3.04 -0.71 -1.86
N THR A 168 -4.27 -0.46 -2.29
CA THR A 168 -4.64 -0.43 -3.71
C THR A 168 -4.58 0.99 -4.24
N CYS A 169 -3.37 1.43 -4.59
CA CYS A 169 -3.11 2.78 -5.08
C CYS A 169 -3.73 3.04 -6.46
N ARG A 170 -4.36 4.21 -6.64
CA ARG A 170 -4.90 4.72 -7.91
C ARG A 170 -4.00 5.80 -8.53
N GLY A 171 -2.76 5.88 -8.06
CA GLY A 171 -1.71 6.72 -8.62
C GLY A 171 -1.67 8.14 -8.03
N ASN A 172 -0.44 8.63 -7.88
CA ASN A 172 -0.14 9.96 -7.33
C ASN A 172 0.41 10.95 -8.37
N THR A 173 0.27 10.67 -9.67
CA THR A 173 0.60 11.63 -10.75
C THR A 173 -0.68 12.10 -11.46
N VAL A 174 -0.68 13.37 -11.89
CA VAL A 174 -1.76 13.95 -12.70
C VAL A 174 -2.02 13.18 -14.01
N HIS A 175 -1.00 12.50 -14.55
CA HIS A 175 -1.14 11.73 -15.79
C HIS A 175 -1.77 10.35 -15.58
N PHE A 176 -1.81 9.84 -14.34
CA PHE A 176 -2.52 8.61 -13.98
C PHE A 176 -3.97 8.86 -13.56
N HIS A 177 -4.31 10.12 -13.22
CA HIS A 177 -5.59 10.54 -12.65
C HIS A 177 -6.81 10.14 -13.50
N ASP A 178 -6.73 10.28 -14.83
CA ASP A 178 -7.86 9.99 -15.72
C ASP A 178 -8.00 8.51 -16.10
N ILE A 179 -6.96 7.71 -15.83
CA ILE A 179 -6.84 6.33 -16.33
C ILE A 179 -7.22 5.32 -15.22
N LEU A 180 -7.06 5.68 -13.94
CA LEU A 180 -7.35 4.84 -12.76
C LEU A 180 -8.63 5.26 -12.02
N LYS A 181 -9.69 5.58 -12.77
CA LYS A 181 -11.02 5.92 -12.25
C LYS A 181 -11.98 4.74 -12.29
N GLY A 182 -13.03 4.80 -11.48
CA GLY A 182 -14.11 3.82 -11.46
C GLY A 182 -14.14 2.97 -10.19
N SER A 183 -15.24 2.24 -10.01
CA SER A 183 -15.47 1.44 -8.81
C SER A 183 -14.49 0.26 -8.70
N TYR A 184 -14.15 -0.16 -7.48
CA TYR A 184 -13.45 -1.42 -7.21
C TYR A 184 -14.30 -2.68 -7.50
N GLU A 185 -15.56 -2.50 -7.90
CA GLU A 185 -16.56 -3.54 -8.11
C GLU A 185 -16.04 -4.79 -8.82
N SER A 186 -15.29 -4.63 -9.91
CA SER A 186 -14.83 -5.76 -10.74
C SER A 186 -13.78 -6.64 -10.05
N ILE A 187 -13.07 -6.13 -9.05
CA ILE A 187 -11.99 -6.86 -8.36
C ILE A 187 -12.31 -7.14 -6.89
N ALA A 188 -13.25 -6.42 -6.29
CA ALA A 188 -13.44 -6.37 -4.84
C ALA A 188 -13.76 -7.74 -4.23
N GLU A 189 -14.65 -8.52 -4.85
CA GLU A 189 -15.02 -9.83 -4.31
C GLU A 189 -13.81 -10.77 -4.21
N LYS A 190 -13.09 -10.99 -5.32
CA LYS A 190 -11.88 -11.83 -5.32
C LYS A 190 -10.78 -11.22 -4.45
N MET A 191 -10.56 -9.91 -4.51
CA MET A 191 -9.54 -9.22 -3.72
C MET A 191 -9.77 -9.43 -2.21
N PHE A 192 -10.99 -9.19 -1.71
CA PHE A 192 -11.28 -9.32 -0.27
C PHE A 192 -11.32 -10.76 0.20
N THR A 193 -11.86 -11.67 -0.60
CA THR A 193 -12.07 -13.08 -0.19
C THR A 193 -10.84 -13.95 -0.42
N GLN A 194 -9.97 -13.61 -1.36
CA GLN A 194 -8.81 -14.44 -1.71
C GLN A 194 -7.48 -13.90 -1.20
N LEU A 195 -7.33 -12.59 -0.95
CA LEU A 195 -6.08 -12.09 -0.37
C LEU A 195 -5.99 -12.42 1.11
N ASN A 196 -4.89 -13.06 1.51
CA ASN A 196 -4.53 -13.40 2.89
C ASN A 196 -3.94 -12.19 3.64
N TYR A 197 -4.55 -11.03 3.43
CA TYR A 197 -4.24 -9.77 4.09
C TYR A 197 -5.36 -9.43 5.07
N ASP A 198 -5.03 -8.69 6.11
CA ASP A 198 -5.97 -8.40 7.18
C ASP A 198 -6.68 -7.06 6.99
N GLN A 199 -6.00 -6.11 6.33
CA GLN A 199 -6.46 -4.73 6.22
C GLN A 199 -6.24 -4.20 4.80
N PHE A 200 -7.24 -3.51 4.25
CA PHE A 200 -7.16 -2.93 2.91
C PHE A 200 -7.20 -1.40 2.99
N TYR A 201 -6.20 -0.73 2.42
CA TYR A 201 -6.15 0.74 2.30
C TYR A 201 -6.67 1.13 0.93
N LEU A 202 -7.86 1.73 0.88
CA LEU A 202 -8.61 1.99 -0.36
C LEU A 202 -8.85 3.50 -0.56
N GLU A 203 -8.60 3.97 -1.79
CA GLU A 203 -8.82 5.37 -2.19
C GLU A 203 -10.31 5.63 -2.47
N TYR A 204 -10.87 6.62 -1.75
CA TYR A 204 -12.27 7.04 -1.84
C TYR A 204 -12.41 8.56 -1.60
N GLU A 205 -11.41 9.40 -1.84
CA GLU A 205 -11.52 10.83 -1.55
C GLU A 205 -12.53 11.55 -2.46
N ASP A 206 -12.73 11.06 -3.69
CA ASP A 206 -13.53 11.73 -4.73
C ASP A 206 -14.65 10.80 -5.22
N PRO A 207 -15.90 10.97 -4.75
CA PRO A 207 -17.02 10.12 -5.14
C PRO A 207 -17.32 10.11 -6.65
N GLU A 208 -17.01 11.19 -7.37
CA GLU A 208 -17.23 11.25 -8.82
C GLU A 208 -16.22 10.39 -9.58
N ARG A 209 -15.02 10.23 -9.03
CA ARG A 209 -13.92 9.46 -9.61
C ARG A 209 -13.87 8.02 -9.10
N ASP A 210 -14.03 7.81 -7.80
CA ASP A 210 -13.71 6.56 -7.12
C ASP A 210 -14.88 5.57 -7.10
N GLY A 211 -16.09 6.08 -7.35
CA GLY A 211 -17.33 5.32 -7.27
C GLY A 211 -17.87 5.25 -5.84
N SER A 212 -18.86 4.39 -5.63
CA SER A 212 -19.50 4.22 -4.32
C SER A 212 -18.77 3.20 -3.44
N PHE A 213 -19.14 3.17 -2.16
CA PHE A 213 -18.70 2.16 -1.21
C PHE A 213 -19.35 0.78 -1.43
N ALA A 214 -20.22 0.61 -2.43
CA ALA A 214 -20.92 -0.64 -2.71
C ALA A 214 -20.02 -1.90 -2.76
N PRO A 215 -18.76 -1.86 -3.25
CA PRO A 215 -17.89 -3.03 -3.26
C PRO A 215 -17.55 -3.55 -1.85
N LEU A 216 -17.60 -2.72 -0.81
CA LEU A 216 -17.28 -3.10 0.57
C LEU A 216 -18.24 -4.16 1.14
N ARG A 217 -19.40 -4.38 0.50
CA ARG A 217 -20.33 -5.46 0.86
C ARG A 217 -19.71 -6.87 0.77
N PHE A 218 -18.63 -7.02 -0.02
CA PHE A 218 -17.92 -8.28 -0.19
C PHE A 218 -16.85 -8.53 0.89
N LEU A 219 -16.60 -7.58 1.79
CA LEU A 219 -15.58 -7.71 2.83
C LEU A 219 -15.99 -8.79 3.84
N PRO A 220 -15.24 -9.91 3.95
CA PRO A 220 -15.54 -10.93 4.94
C PRO A 220 -15.26 -10.44 6.36
N GLN A 221 -15.94 -11.02 7.35
CA GLN A 221 -15.65 -10.76 8.75
C GLN A 221 -14.19 -11.16 9.08
N GLY A 222 -13.56 -10.41 9.99
CA GLY A 222 -12.15 -10.62 10.38
C GLY A 222 -11.13 -9.91 9.48
N LYS A 223 -11.58 -9.16 8.48
CA LYS A 223 -10.75 -8.22 7.71
C LYS A 223 -11.25 -6.79 7.93
N SER A 224 -10.35 -5.82 7.84
CA SER A 224 -10.64 -4.41 8.01
C SER A 224 -10.34 -3.58 6.76
N VAL A 225 -10.89 -2.38 6.69
CA VAL A 225 -10.67 -1.40 5.62
C VAL A 225 -10.27 -0.07 6.23
N VAL A 226 -9.18 0.49 5.72
CA VAL A 226 -8.81 1.89 5.95
C VAL A 226 -9.34 2.72 4.79
N LEU A 227 -10.29 3.59 5.09
CA LEU A 227 -10.92 4.48 4.13
C LEU A 227 -10.01 5.68 3.88
N GLY A 228 -9.44 5.73 2.67
CA GLY A 228 -8.66 6.86 2.17
C GLY A 228 -9.56 7.98 1.66
N ILE A 229 -10.14 8.76 2.58
CA ILE A 229 -11.21 9.74 2.29
C ILE A 229 -10.77 11.21 2.33
N VAL A 230 -9.50 11.46 2.65
CA VAL A 230 -8.89 12.80 2.64
C VAL A 230 -7.91 12.89 1.47
N SER A 231 -8.06 13.91 0.62
CA SER A 231 -7.22 14.07 -0.55
C SER A 231 -5.81 14.51 -0.18
N THR A 232 -4.82 13.91 -0.81
CA THR A 232 -3.41 14.34 -0.74
C THR A 232 -3.00 15.21 -1.92
N LYS A 233 -3.96 15.58 -2.78
CA LYS A 233 -3.72 16.27 -4.06
C LYS A 233 -4.31 17.68 -4.09
N ILE A 234 -5.26 17.97 -3.20
CA ILE A 234 -6.00 19.22 -3.11
C ILE A 234 -5.71 19.86 -1.75
N GLY A 235 -5.30 21.13 -1.74
CA GLY A 235 -4.91 21.83 -0.50
C GLY A 235 -6.08 22.21 0.42
N GLU A 236 -7.31 22.26 -0.10
CA GLU A 236 -8.50 22.54 0.69
C GLU A 236 -8.75 21.42 1.71
N LEU A 237 -9.07 21.80 2.95
CA LEU A 237 -9.43 20.85 4.00
C LEU A 237 -10.85 20.35 3.77
N GLU A 238 -11.03 19.04 3.92
CA GLU A 238 -12.32 18.40 3.85
C GLU A 238 -13.18 18.77 5.08
N ASP A 239 -14.50 18.80 4.87
CA ASP A 239 -15.46 19.02 5.95
C ASP A 239 -15.57 17.77 6.84
N ILE A 240 -15.29 17.92 8.14
CA ILE A 240 -15.26 16.80 9.08
C ILE A 240 -16.63 16.12 9.27
N ASP A 241 -17.72 16.87 9.20
CA ASP A 241 -19.07 16.32 9.36
C ASP A 241 -19.43 15.48 8.12
N MET A 242 -18.98 15.92 6.94
CA MET A 242 -19.08 15.13 5.71
C MET A 242 -18.21 13.88 5.74
N LEU A 243 -16.98 13.96 6.25
CA LEU A 243 -16.16 12.77 6.41
C LEU A 243 -16.81 11.75 7.37
N GLU A 244 -17.37 12.21 8.49
CA GLU A 244 -18.08 11.34 9.44
C GLU A 244 -19.27 10.64 8.78
N ALA A 245 -20.10 11.38 8.03
CA ALA A 245 -21.23 10.81 7.31
C ALA A 245 -20.79 9.72 6.31
N ARG A 246 -19.68 9.94 5.60
CA ARG A 246 -19.13 8.98 4.64
C ARG A 246 -18.59 7.71 5.31
N VAL A 247 -17.97 7.82 6.48
CA VAL A 247 -17.53 6.63 7.24
C VAL A 247 -18.75 5.82 7.68
N ARG A 248 -19.83 6.48 8.11
CA ARG A 248 -21.09 5.79 8.49
C ARG A 248 -21.75 5.11 7.29
N GLU A 249 -21.76 5.74 6.11
CA GLU A 249 -22.25 5.12 4.87
C GLU A 249 -21.47 3.84 4.53
N ALA A 250 -20.13 3.88 4.60
CA ALA A 250 -19.30 2.70 4.39
C ALA A 250 -19.59 1.59 5.43
N ALA A 251 -19.79 1.98 6.69
CA ALA A 251 -20.13 1.05 7.77
C ALA A 251 -21.48 0.36 7.55
N GLU A 252 -22.50 1.08 7.09
CA GLU A 252 -23.81 0.51 6.75
C GLU A 252 -23.72 -0.55 5.64
N ILE A 253 -22.90 -0.30 4.62
CA ILE A 253 -22.72 -1.23 3.51
C ILE A 253 -22.01 -2.51 3.97
N ILE A 254 -20.95 -2.38 4.76
CA ILE A 254 -20.24 -3.54 5.34
C ILE A 254 -21.15 -4.30 6.30
N ALA A 255 -21.85 -3.60 7.20
CA ALA A 255 -22.77 -4.17 8.17
C ALA A 255 -23.85 -5.02 7.48
N LYS A 256 -24.44 -4.50 6.40
CA LYS A 256 -25.38 -5.23 5.56
C LYS A 256 -24.76 -6.45 4.87
N GLY A 257 -23.54 -6.33 4.35
CA GLY A 257 -22.82 -7.43 3.71
C GLY A 257 -22.44 -8.55 4.68
N GLN A 258 -22.09 -8.20 5.92
CA GLN A 258 -21.65 -9.14 6.96
C GLN A 258 -22.78 -9.64 7.86
N GLY A 259 -23.96 -9.02 7.81
CA GLY A 259 -25.08 -9.33 8.70
C GLY A 259 -24.84 -8.93 10.16
N ARG A 260 -24.09 -7.84 10.41
CA ARG A 260 -23.75 -7.31 11.74
C ARG A 260 -24.27 -5.89 11.91
N SER A 261 -24.17 -5.29 13.10
CA SER A 261 -24.58 -3.89 13.32
C SER A 261 -23.55 -2.91 12.75
N VAL A 262 -23.98 -1.66 12.53
CA VAL A 262 -23.09 -0.56 12.11
C VAL A 262 -22.06 -0.28 13.19
N GLU A 263 -22.45 -0.36 14.46
CA GLU A 263 -21.59 -0.10 15.61
C GLU A 263 -20.45 -1.14 15.71
N GLU A 264 -20.75 -2.42 15.50
CA GLU A 264 -19.73 -3.47 15.47
C GLU A 264 -18.71 -3.24 14.36
N VAL A 265 -19.19 -2.91 13.15
CA VAL A 265 -18.32 -2.62 12.00
C VAL A 265 -17.46 -1.39 12.22
N LEU A 266 -18.03 -0.33 12.82
CA LEU A 266 -17.24 0.84 13.20
C LEU A 266 -16.15 0.42 14.18
N GLU A 267 -16.45 -0.39 15.19
CA GLU A 267 -15.50 -0.77 16.24
C GLU A 267 -14.32 -1.62 15.75
N ASP A 268 -14.56 -2.63 14.91
CA ASP A 268 -13.52 -3.64 14.59
C ASP A 268 -13.07 -3.69 13.12
N THR A 269 -13.77 -3.01 12.21
CA THR A 269 -13.61 -3.23 10.76
C THR A 269 -13.16 -1.97 10.00
N LEU A 270 -13.31 -0.76 10.56
CA LEU A 270 -13.01 0.49 9.85
C LEU A 270 -11.94 1.34 10.52
N ALA A 271 -11.12 1.97 9.68
CA ALA A 271 -10.23 3.07 10.05
C ALA A 271 -10.22 4.13 8.93
N VAL A 272 -9.61 5.29 9.20
CA VAL A 272 -9.51 6.39 8.23
C VAL A 272 -8.06 6.77 7.95
N SER A 273 -7.80 7.20 6.72
CA SER A 273 -6.49 7.69 6.28
C SER A 273 -6.63 8.72 5.17
N PRO A 274 -5.55 9.41 4.78
CA PRO A 274 -5.52 10.07 3.48
C PRO A 274 -5.64 9.04 2.36
N GLN A 275 -6.03 9.46 1.16
CA GLN A 275 -6.15 8.54 0.02
C GLN A 275 -4.86 7.74 -0.25
N CYS A 276 -3.71 8.40 -0.13
CA CYS A 276 -2.39 7.86 -0.48
C CYS A 276 -1.33 8.66 0.32
N GLY A 277 -0.05 8.35 0.15
CA GLY A 277 1.04 9.18 0.69
C GLY A 277 1.07 10.60 0.12
N PHE A 278 1.53 11.57 0.92
CA PHE A 278 1.68 12.98 0.53
C PHE A 278 2.92 13.25 -0.35
N ALA A 279 3.85 12.29 -0.43
CA ALA A 279 5.00 12.35 -1.34
C ALA A 279 4.54 12.13 -2.80
N SER A 280 3.95 13.17 -3.40
CA SER A 280 3.56 13.13 -4.81
C SER A 280 4.75 13.46 -5.71
N VAL A 281 4.97 12.62 -6.74
CA VAL A 281 5.87 12.90 -7.88
C VAL A 281 5.25 13.95 -8.83
N ASN A 282 4.39 14.82 -8.31
CA ASN A 282 3.67 15.81 -9.09
C ASN A 282 4.63 16.94 -9.47
N VAL A 283 4.73 17.19 -10.78
CA VAL A 283 5.47 18.33 -11.35
C VAL A 283 4.91 19.68 -10.84
N ASN A 284 3.73 19.66 -10.20
CA ASN A 284 3.07 20.81 -9.58
C ASN A 284 2.79 20.66 -8.07
N ALA A 285 3.42 19.71 -7.35
CA ALA A 285 3.26 19.52 -5.90
C ALA A 285 1.80 19.71 -5.43
N GLY A 286 0.92 18.73 -5.71
CA GLY A 286 -0.53 18.74 -5.46
C GLY A 286 -1.15 20.12 -5.20
N LYS A 287 -1.82 20.74 -6.18
CA LYS A 287 -2.28 22.15 -6.13
C LYS A 287 -2.54 22.68 -4.71
N GLY A 288 -1.57 23.38 -4.13
CA GLY A 288 -1.70 24.05 -2.82
C GLY A 288 -1.53 23.19 -1.58
N VAL A 289 -1.06 21.94 -1.69
CA VAL A 289 -0.74 21.07 -0.54
C VAL A 289 0.67 21.38 -0.06
N THR A 290 0.79 22.34 0.87
CA THR A 290 2.04 22.60 1.58
C THR A 290 2.26 21.61 2.72
N GLU A 291 3.43 21.63 3.36
CA GLU A 291 3.69 20.81 4.55
C GLU A 291 2.72 21.16 5.69
N GLU A 292 2.39 22.43 5.88
CA GLU A 292 1.42 22.87 6.88
C GLU A 292 0.03 22.30 6.61
N ILE A 293 -0.39 22.29 5.35
CA ILE A 293 -1.67 21.70 4.91
C ILE A 293 -1.67 20.18 5.08
N MET A 294 -0.56 19.51 4.76
CA MET A 294 -0.39 18.07 5.02
C MET A 294 -0.61 17.76 6.50
N TRP A 295 0.05 18.48 7.41
CA TRP A 295 -0.15 18.29 8.85
C TRP A 295 -1.57 18.62 9.29
N ALA A 296 -2.18 19.68 8.75
CA ALA A 296 -3.58 20.01 9.03
C ALA A 296 -4.56 18.89 8.62
N LYS A 297 -4.32 18.24 7.48
CA LYS A 297 -5.10 17.08 7.01
C LYS A 297 -4.91 15.85 7.91
N LEU A 298 -3.71 15.61 8.42
CA LEU A 298 -3.47 14.52 9.38
C LEU A 298 -4.14 14.79 10.73
N VAL A 299 -4.14 16.06 11.18
CA VAL A 299 -4.88 16.50 12.37
C VAL A 299 -6.39 16.33 12.18
N LEU A 300 -6.92 16.67 11.00
CA LEU A 300 -8.32 16.45 10.64
C LEU A 300 -8.72 14.98 10.77
N LEU A 301 -7.89 14.05 10.26
CA LEU A 301 -8.14 12.61 10.37
C LEU A 301 -8.11 12.10 11.81
N ARG A 302 -7.17 12.58 12.63
CA ARG A 302 -7.13 12.28 14.06
C ARG A 302 -8.39 12.76 14.77
N ASP A 303 -8.83 13.98 14.48
CA ASP A 303 -10.01 14.55 15.12
C ASP A 303 -11.30 13.85 14.67
N LEU A 304 -11.38 13.45 13.39
CA LEU A 304 -12.42 12.56 12.89
C LEU A 304 -12.40 11.21 13.62
N ALA A 305 -11.22 10.62 13.82
CA ALA A 305 -11.10 9.36 14.52
C ALA A 305 -11.59 9.45 15.97
N ARG A 306 -11.27 10.53 16.67
CA ARG A 306 -11.76 10.79 18.04
C ARG A 306 -13.28 11.02 18.14
N ARG A 307 -13.94 11.46 17.06
CA ARG A 307 -15.40 11.55 17.02
C ARG A 307 -16.07 10.19 16.86
N LEU A 308 -15.44 9.31 16.07
CA LEU A 308 -15.99 8.00 15.72
C LEU A 308 -15.68 6.93 16.77
N TRP A 309 -14.48 6.94 17.37
CA TRP A 309 -13.97 5.90 18.25
C TRP A 309 -13.63 6.43 19.63
N LYS A 310 -14.20 5.82 20.67
CA LYS A 310 -14.11 6.27 22.07
C LYS A 310 -12.68 6.25 22.64
N ASP A 311 -11.82 5.39 22.11
CA ASP A 311 -10.44 5.18 22.58
C ASP A 311 -9.37 5.57 21.54
N ALA A 312 -9.74 6.35 20.51
CA ALA A 312 -8.78 6.85 19.54
C ALA A 312 -7.78 7.81 20.21
N ILE A 313 -6.49 7.44 20.18
CA ILE A 313 -5.36 8.23 20.69
C ILE A 313 -5.15 9.46 19.81
#